data_AF-A0A9E2LG18-F1
#
_entry.id   AF-A0A9E2LG18-F1
#
_cell.length_a   1.000
_cell.length_b   1.000
_cell.length_c   1.000
_cell.angle_alpha   90.00
_cell.angle_beta   90.00
_cell.angle_gamma   90.00
#
_symmetry.space_group_name_H-M   'P 1'
#
loop_
_entity.id
_entity.type
_entity.pdbx_description
1 polymer ?
#
loop_
_entity_poly.entity_id
_entity_poly.type
_entity_poly.pdbx_seq_one_letter_code
_entity_poly.pdbx_strand_id
1 'polypeptide(L)'
;MTTYFTFENLYKAYIDCRKRKGLSSNHMKFADNLEANLLSLEKRLQNRTYKPGRSIAFIVQKPKIREIFAADFADRVIHHVLYNYLAPIYERQFIYDSWACRKDKGTHGAMLRLLEFARKLERERERESWCSAPLFSQNGHQKLFYQH
;
A
#
# COMPACT_ATOMS: atom_id res chain seq x y z
N MET A 1 20.47 -1.50 -25.85
CA MET A 1 19.59 -2.00 -24.78
C MET A 1 19.84 -1.17 -23.53
N THR A 2 18.86 -0.40 -23.07
CA THR A 2 19.00 0.39 -21.83
C THR A 2 18.93 -0.57 -20.64
N THR A 3 20.07 -0.91 -20.04
CA THR A 3 20.11 -1.75 -18.85
C THR A 3 19.63 -0.93 -17.66
N TYR A 4 18.51 -1.31 -17.04
CA TYR A 4 17.99 -0.60 -15.87
C TYR A 4 18.84 -0.84 -14.61
N PHE A 5 19.58 -1.96 -14.58
CA PHE A 5 20.53 -2.32 -13.54
C PHE A 5 21.89 -1.64 -13.79
N THR A 6 21.92 -0.31 -13.65
CA THR A 6 23.17 0.47 -13.64
C THR A 6 23.63 0.72 -12.21
N PHE A 7 24.93 0.96 -12.04
CA PHE A 7 25.51 1.39 -10.78
C PHE A 7 24.76 2.59 -10.17
N GLU A 8 24.42 3.59 -10.99
CA GLU A 8 23.69 4.78 -10.54
C GLU A 8 22.32 4.43 -9.95
N ASN A 9 21.55 3.56 -10.61
CA ASN A 9 20.24 3.13 -10.12
C ASN A 9 20.35 2.25 -8.88
N LEU A 10 21.36 1.39 -8.81
CA LEU A 10 21.66 0.58 -7.63
C LEU A 10 22.05 1.46 -6.43
N TYR A 11 22.84 2.51 -6.68
CA TYR A 11 23.22 3.48 -5.64
C TYR A 11 22.02 4.30 -5.15
N LYS A 12 21.15 4.77 -6.06
CA LYS A 12 19.89 5.42 -5.68
C LYS A 12 19.03 4.51 -4.80
N ALA A 13 18.87 3.25 -5.21
CA ALA A 13 18.13 2.25 -4.43
C ALA A 13 18.77 1.95 -3.06
N TYR A 14 20.11 1.94 -2.98
CA TYR A 14 20.83 1.83 -1.71
C TYR A 14 20.48 2.99 -0.76
N ILE A 15 20.50 4.23 -1.25
CA ILE A 15 20.13 5.41 -0.45
C ILE A 15 18.68 5.30 0.05
N ASP A 16 17.75 4.83 -0.79
CA ASP A 16 16.36 4.61 -0.39
C ASP A 16 16.22 3.53 0.68
N CYS A 17 16.97 2.42 0.58
CA CYS A 17 17.02 1.38 1.62
C CYS A 17 17.52 1.94 2.96
N ARG A 18 18.56 2.78 2.91
CA ARG A 18 19.24 3.33 4.10
C ARG A 18 18.33 4.20 4.94
N LYS A 19 17.43 4.99 4.33
CA LYS A 19 16.55 5.97 5.02
C LYS A 19 15.79 5.41 6.22
N ARG A 20 15.44 4.12 6.23
CA ARG A 20 14.65 3.50 7.31
C ARG A 20 15.40 2.41 8.09
N LYS A 21 16.52 1.90 7.59
CA LYS A 21 17.23 0.72 8.13
C LYS A 21 18.75 0.90 8.27
N GLY A 22 19.23 2.14 8.27
CA GLY A 22 20.67 2.48 8.30
C GLY A 22 21.45 2.08 9.56
N LEU A 23 20.80 1.54 10.60
CA LEU A 23 21.44 1.06 11.83
C LEU A 23 21.38 -0.46 11.97
N SER A 24 20.86 -1.18 10.97
CA SER A 24 20.80 -2.64 11.02
C SER A 24 22.18 -3.24 10.82
N SER A 25 22.57 -4.24 11.61
CA SER A 25 23.81 -5.00 11.41
C SER A 25 23.98 -5.48 9.97
N ASN A 26 22.89 -5.85 9.30
CA ASN A 26 22.94 -6.30 7.91
C ASN A 26 23.27 -5.18 6.92
N HIS A 27 22.79 -3.96 7.21
CA HIS A 27 23.17 -2.78 6.43
C HIS A 27 24.63 -2.43 6.66
N MET A 28 25.08 -2.42 7.92
CA MET A 28 26.48 -2.09 8.26
C MET A 28 27.47 -3.00 7.54
N LYS A 29 27.24 -4.32 7.57
CA LYS A 29 28.07 -5.31 6.85
C LYS A 29 28.12 -5.04 5.33
N PHE A 30 27.00 -4.64 4.76
CA PHE A 30 26.95 -4.29 3.33
C PHE A 30 27.64 -2.96 3.04
N ALA A 31 27.53 -2.00 3.96
CA ALA A 31 28.10 -0.67 3.84
C ALA A 31 29.63 -0.64 4.00
N ASP A 32 30.21 -1.56 4.78
CA ASP A 32 31.67 -1.69 4.96
C ASP A 32 32.43 -1.81 3.65
N ASN A 33 31.84 -2.48 2.65
CA ASN A 33 32.39 -2.61 1.30
C ASN A 33 31.37 -2.18 0.24
N LEU A 34 30.74 -1.02 0.44
CA LEU A 34 29.60 -0.56 -0.37
C LEU A 34 29.87 -0.61 -1.89
N GLU A 35 30.95 0.01 -2.35
CA GLU A 35 31.25 0.14 -3.77
C GLU A 35 31.48 -1.23 -4.42
N ALA A 36 32.34 -2.06 -3.83
CA ALA A 36 32.61 -3.41 -4.30
C ALA A 36 31.34 -4.28 -4.33
N ASN A 37 30.48 -4.16 -3.30
CA ASN A 37 29.21 -4.87 -3.24
C ASN A 37 28.26 -4.43 -4.36
N LEU A 38 28.14 -3.12 -4.64
CA LEU A 38 27.28 -2.61 -5.70
C LEU A 38 27.79 -2.97 -7.10
N LEU A 39 29.10 -2.87 -7.36
CA LEU A 39 29.71 -3.27 -8.63
C LEU A 39 29.57 -4.78 -8.89
N SER A 40 29.77 -5.60 -7.85
CA SER A 40 29.53 -7.05 -7.92
C SER A 40 28.06 -7.36 -8.24
N LEU A 41 27.14 -6.64 -7.60
CA LEU A 41 25.70 -6.81 -7.81
C LEU A 41 25.29 -6.42 -9.24
N GLU A 42 25.79 -5.28 -9.74
CA GLU A 42 25.60 -4.83 -11.11
C GLU A 42 26.06 -5.91 -12.10
N LYS A 43 27.30 -6.39 -11.96
CA LYS A 43 27.86 -7.43 -12.84
C LYS A 43 27.03 -8.71 -12.82
N ARG A 44 26.57 -9.15 -11.64
CA ARG A 44 25.72 -10.34 -11.48
C ARG A 44 24.35 -10.15 -12.14
N LEU A 45 23.75 -8.97 -12.04
CA LEU A 45 22.46 -8.65 -12.66
C LEU A 45 22.58 -8.56 -14.18
N GLN A 46 23.60 -7.88 -14.69
CA GLN A 46 23.87 -7.77 -16.13
C GLN A 46 24.13 -9.14 -16.76
N ASN A 47 24.89 -9.99 -16.08
CA ASN A 47 25.17 -11.36 -16.53
C ASN A 47 24.02 -12.34 -16.24
N ARG A 48 22.90 -11.89 -15.65
CA ARG A 48 21.76 -12.75 -15.26
C ARG A 48 22.14 -13.94 -14.37
N THR A 49 23.19 -13.78 -13.57
CA THR A 49 23.70 -14.79 -12.63
C THR A 49 23.33 -14.47 -11.18
N TYR A 50 22.64 -13.36 -10.95
CA TYR A 50 22.13 -13.02 -9.63
C TYR A 50 21.18 -14.10 -9.10
N LYS A 51 21.38 -14.45 -7.83
CA LYS A 51 20.52 -15.35 -7.06
C LYS A 51 20.26 -14.67 -5.71
N PRO A 52 19.00 -14.63 -5.24
CA PRO A 52 18.68 -14.11 -3.91
C PRO A 52 19.47 -14.79 -2.81
N GLY A 53 19.86 -14.02 -1.80
CA GLY A 53 20.61 -14.50 -0.65
C GLY A 53 19.73 -15.29 0.33
N ARG A 54 20.35 -15.72 1.44
CA ARG A 54 19.62 -16.35 2.54
C ARG A 54 18.83 -15.29 3.30
N SER A 55 17.54 -15.55 3.52
CA SER A 55 16.71 -14.73 4.39
C SER A 55 16.87 -15.15 5.86
N ILE A 56 16.78 -14.19 6.77
CA ILE A 56 16.76 -14.43 8.21
C ILE A 56 15.30 -14.51 8.66
N ALA A 57 14.90 -15.64 9.25
CA ALA A 57 13.58 -15.82 9.84
C ALA A 57 13.59 -15.50 11.34
N PHE A 58 12.65 -14.69 11.81
CA PHE A 58 12.45 -14.42 13.23
C PHE A 58 10.98 -14.12 13.55
N ILE A 59 10.57 -14.38 14.79
CA ILE A 59 9.19 -14.17 15.24
C ILE A 59 9.05 -12.80 15.90
N VAL A 60 8.05 -12.03 15.48
CA VAL A 60 7.64 -10.79 16.15
C VAL A 60 6.30 -11.00 16.83
N GLN A 61 6.25 -10.77 18.14
CA GLN A 61 5.08 -11.11 18.96
C GLN A 61 4.00 -10.00 19.00
N LYS A 62 4.37 -8.74 18.80
CA LYS A 62 3.44 -7.58 18.87
C LYS A 62 3.24 -6.90 17.50
N PRO A 63 2.05 -6.38 17.18
CA PRO A 63 0.77 -6.52 17.89
C PRO A 63 0.12 -7.92 17.73
N LYS A 64 0.51 -8.68 16.70
CA LYS A 64 0.14 -10.08 16.49
C LYS A 64 1.41 -10.89 16.20
N ILE A 65 1.46 -12.13 16.70
CA ILE A 65 2.55 -13.07 16.43
C ILE A 65 2.61 -13.32 14.92
N ARG A 66 3.77 -13.04 14.33
CA ARG A 66 4.07 -13.32 12.92
C ARG A 66 5.53 -13.70 12.77
N GLU A 67 5.75 -14.71 11.95
CA GLU A 67 7.08 -15.02 11.44
C GLU A 67 7.43 -13.99 10.35
N ILE A 68 8.63 -13.41 10.45
CA ILE A 68 9.14 -12.44 9.50
C ILE A 68 10.37 -13.03 8.82
N PHE A 69 10.31 -13.09 7.50
CA PHE A 69 11.44 -13.42 6.65
C PHE A 69 12.08 -12.12 6.18
N ALA A 70 13.21 -11.76 6.76
CA ALA A 70 13.98 -10.60 6.36
C ALA A 70 15.01 -10.99 5.30
N ALA A 71 14.80 -10.47 4.09
CA ALA A 71 15.76 -10.59 2.99
C ALA A 71 17.10 -9.94 3.36
N ASP A 72 18.17 -10.43 2.71
CA ASP A 72 19.50 -9.84 2.84
C ASP A 72 19.51 -8.39 2.33
N PHE A 73 20.48 -7.59 2.75
CA PHE A 73 20.52 -6.18 2.40
C PHE A 73 20.72 -5.99 0.89
N ALA A 74 21.54 -6.82 0.24
CA ALA A 74 21.72 -6.79 -1.21
C ALA A 74 20.40 -7.03 -1.97
N ASP A 75 19.60 -7.98 -1.50
CA ASP A 75 18.30 -8.31 -2.11
C ASP A 75 17.32 -7.13 -1.96
N ARG A 76 17.36 -6.42 -0.84
CA ARG A 76 16.55 -5.20 -0.64
C ARG A 76 16.92 -4.09 -1.62
N VAL A 77 18.21 -3.91 -1.92
CA VAL A 77 18.65 -2.93 -2.92
C VAL A 77 18.03 -3.27 -4.28
N ILE A 78 18.04 -4.54 -4.68
CA ILE A 78 17.40 -4.98 -5.93
C ILE A 78 15.89 -4.77 -5.90
N HIS A 79 15.23 -5.10 -4.80
CA HIS A 79 13.79 -4.84 -4.64
C HIS A 79 13.47 -3.36 -4.79
N HIS A 80 14.30 -2.46 -4.26
CA HIS A 80 14.14 -1.03 -4.42
C HIS A 80 14.38 -0.57 -5.87
N VAL A 81 15.35 -1.12 -6.58
CA VAL A 81 15.52 -0.86 -8.02
C VAL A 81 14.25 -1.25 -8.78
N LEU A 82 13.75 -2.47 -8.58
CA LEU A 82 12.54 -2.94 -9.23
C LEU A 82 11.31 -2.09 -8.87
N TYR A 83 11.15 -1.75 -7.59
CA TYR A 83 10.06 -0.90 -7.13
C TYR A 83 10.11 0.49 -7.77
N ASN A 84 11.28 1.13 -7.82
CA ASN A 84 11.44 2.46 -8.41
C ASN A 84 11.11 2.47 -9.92
N TYR A 85 11.30 1.34 -10.60
CA TYR A 85 10.89 1.16 -12.00
C TYR A 85 9.38 0.91 -12.15
N LEU A 86 8.86 -0.03 -11.38
CA LEU A 86 7.52 -0.58 -11.56
C LEU A 86 6.43 0.31 -10.94
N ALA A 87 6.73 0.96 -9.81
CA ALA A 87 5.73 1.73 -9.07
C ALA A 87 5.04 2.81 -9.93
N PRO A 88 5.74 3.64 -10.73
CA PRO A 88 5.08 4.63 -11.59
C PRO A 88 4.18 4.02 -12.68
N ILE A 89 4.43 2.77 -13.09
CA ILE A 89 3.62 2.07 -14.09
C ILE A 89 2.31 1.62 -13.45
N TYR A 90 2.38 0.94 -12.31
CA TYR A 90 1.21 0.41 -11.61
C TYR A 90 0.39 1.49 -10.91
N GLU A 91 1.01 2.58 -10.45
CA GLU A 91 0.30 3.67 -9.78
C GLU A 91 -0.78 4.31 -10.65
N ARG A 92 -0.58 4.31 -11.98
CA ARG A 92 -1.54 4.79 -12.98
C ARG A 92 -2.70 3.83 -13.24
N GLN A 93 -2.57 2.56 -12.86
CA GLN A 93 -3.55 1.51 -13.11
C GLN A 93 -4.40 1.18 -11.87
N PHE A 94 -3.91 1.51 -10.68
CA PHE A 94 -4.64 1.22 -9.45
C PHE A 94 -5.94 2.02 -9.34
N ILE A 95 -7.00 1.35 -8.91
CA ILE A 95 -8.26 2.00 -8.52
C ILE A 95 -8.01 3.04 -7.43
N TYR A 96 -8.86 4.07 -7.41
CA TYR A 96 -8.73 5.16 -6.45
C TYR A 96 -8.87 4.67 -5.00
N ASP A 97 -9.84 3.80 -4.71
CA ASP A 97 -10.10 3.32 -3.35
C ASP A 97 -9.13 2.21 -2.89
N SER A 98 -8.02 1.97 -3.60
CA SER A 98 -6.91 1.16 -3.10
C SER A 98 -5.96 2.03 -2.27
N TRP A 99 -5.92 1.79 -0.96
CA TRP A 99 -5.21 2.62 0.02
C TRP A 99 -3.94 2.01 0.62
N ALA A 100 -3.67 0.72 0.38
CA ALA A 100 -2.56 0.01 0.99
C ALA A 100 -1.22 0.33 0.32
N CYS A 101 -0.18 0.60 1.12
CA CYS A 101 1.23 0.71 0.69
C CYS A 101 1.51 1.65 -0.50
N ARG A 102 0.71 2.71 -0.66
CA ARG A 102 0.84 3.70 -1.74
C ARG A 102 1.31 5.05 -1.20
N LYS A 103 1.94 5.85 -2.07
CA LYS A 103 2.34 7.20 -1.71
C LYS A 103 1.09 8.05 -1.42
N ASP A 104 1.14 8.85 -0.36
CA ASP A 104 0.05 9.74 0.08
C ASP A 104 -1.29 9.03 0.41
N LYS A 105 -1.25 7.70 0.54
CA LYS A 105 -2.39 6.86 0.94
C LYS A 105 -2.03 6.01 2.14
N GLY A 106 -3.00 5.85 3.04
CA GLY A 106 -2.82 5.03 4.22
C GLY A 106 -4.13 4.76 4.94
N THR A 107 -4.04 4.06 6.05
CA THR A 107 -5.20 3.58 6.82
C THR A 107 -6.15 4.71 7.23
N HIS A 108 -5.60 5.87 7.61
CA HIS A 108 -6.44 7.01 8.00
C HIS A 108 -7.25 7.56 6.83
N GLY A 109 -6.63 7.72 5.65
CA GLY A 109 -7.34 8.14 4.43
C GLY A 109 -8.43 7.14 4.02
N ALA A 110 -8.14 5.84 4.12
CA ALA A 110 -9.11 4.78 3.89
C ALA A 110 -10.31 4.87 4.84
N MET A 111 -10.06 5.14 6.13
CA MET A 111 -11.11 5.30 7.15
C MET A 111 -12.00 6.51 6.85
N LEU A 112 -11.42 7.66 6.51
CA LEU A 112 -12.18 8.85 6.16
C LEU A 112 -13.07 8.61 4.93
N ARG A 113 -12.53 7.92 3.91
CA ARG A 113 -13.28 7.54 2.71
C ARG A 113 -14.45 6.60 3.03
N LEU A 114 -14.23 5.64 3.92
CA LEU A 114 -15.29 4.73 4.40
C LEU A 114 -16.40 5.49 5.14
N LEU A 115 -16.04 6.44 6.00
CA LEU A 115 -17.01 7.27 6.74
C LEU A 115 -17.85 8.14 5.79
N GLU A 116 -17.25 8.67 4.73
CA GLU A 116 -17.96 9.42 3.69
C GLU A 116 -19.05 8.56 3.03
N PHE A 117 -18.70 7.32 2.63
CA PHE A 117 -19.66 6.39 2.04
C PHE A 117 -20.76 5.98 3.03
N ALA A 118 -20.42 5.70 4.29
CA ALA A 118 -21.40 5.36 5.32
C ALA A 118 -22.44 6.47 5.51
N ARG A 119 -21.99 7.73 5.65
CA ARG A 119 -22.88 8.89 5.80
C ARG A 119 -23.75 9.14 4.57
N LYS A 120 -23.25 8.82 3.38
CA LYS A 120 -24.03 8.94 2.14
C LYS A 120 -25.18 7.93 2.13
N LEU A 121 -24.91 6.68 2.50
CA LEU A 121 -25.92 5.61 2.58
C LEU A 121 -26.98 5.90 3.65
N GLU A 122 -26.59 6.46 4.80
CA GLU A 122 -27.54 6.88 5.85
C GLU A 122 -28.54 7.91 5.32
N ARG A 123 -28.06 8.96 4.65
CA ARG A 123 -28.94 9.99 4.05
C ARG A 123 -29.85 9.44 2.97
N GLU A 124 -29.37 8.50 2.16
CA GLU A 124 -30.18 7.85 1.12
C GLU A 124 -31.29 6.99 1.73
N ARG A 125 -30.97 6.19 2.78
CA ARG A 125 -31.97 5.42 3.53
C ARG A 125 -33.00 6.32 4.22
N GLU A 126 -32.57 7.41 4.82
CA GLU A 126 -33.50 8.39 5.40
C GLU A 126 -34.44 8.90 4.30
N ARG A 127 -33.92 9.40 3.18
CA ARG A 127 -34.74 9.89 2.07
C ARG A 127 -35.74 8.85 1.54
N GLU A 128 -35.32 7.59 1.41
CA GLU A 128 -36.18 6.50 0.97
C GLU A 128 -37.25 6.15 2.02
N SER A 129 -36.92 6.19 3.31
CA SER A 129 -37.90 6.03 4.41
C SER A 129 -38.92 7.17 4.47
N TRP A 130 -38.51 8.41 4.17
CA TRP A 130 -39.41 9.57 4.05
C TRP A 130 -40.32 9.47 2.82
N CYS A 131 -39.82 8.96 1.69
CA CYS A 131 -40.62 8.77 0.47
C CYS A 131 -41.57 7.56 0.51
N SER A 132 -41.27 6.56 1.35
CA SER A 132 -42.07 5.33 1.51
C SER A 132 -43.02 5.37 2.70
N ALA A 133 -42.98 6.43 3.53
CA ALA A 133 -44.01 6.68 4.53
C ALA A 133 -45.36 6.89 3.83
N PRO A 134 -46.43 6.13 4.18
CA PRO A 134 -47.72 6.32 3.55
C PRO A 134 -48.14 7.77 3.77
N LEU A 135 -48.37 8.48 2.66
CA LEU A 135 -48.98 9.80 2.63
C LEU A 135 -50.31 9.71 3.40
N PHE A 136 -50.27 10.03 4.69
CA PHE A 136 -51.45 10.15 5.51
C PHE A 136 -52.19 11.38 4.99
N SER A 137 -53.17 11.09 4.13
CA SER A 137 -54.26 11.92 3.64
C SER A 137 -54.40 13.27 4.36
N GLN A 138 -53.81 14.31 3.79
CA GLN A 138 -54.32 15.66 3.95
C GLN A 138 -55.34 15.92 2.85
N ASN A 139 -56.54 15.38 3.02
CA ASN A 139 -57.73 15.95 2.41
C ASN A 139 -58.81 16.01 3.50
N GLY A 140 -58.80 17.12 4.24
CA GLY A 140 -60.01 17.61 4.85
C GLY A 140 -60.97 17.97 3.73
N HIS A 141 -62.08 17.23 3.62
CA HIS A 141 -63.45 17.77 3.53
C HIS A 141 -64.45 16.64 3.24
N GLN A 142 -65.44 16.57 4.15
CA GLN A 142 -66.81 16.08 4.01
C GLN A 142 -67.19 14.60 4.25
N LYS A 143 -68.16 14.52 5.17
CA LYS A 143 -69.30 13.58 5.33
C LYS A 143 -68.99 12.28 6.06
N LEU A 144 -69.34 12.19 7.34
CA LEU A 144 -70.68 11.80 7.84
C LEU A 144 -71.25 10.64 7.01
N PHE A 145 -71.21 9.43 7.56
CA PHE A 145 -72.28 8.44 7.63
C PHE A 145 -71.67 7.12 8.10
N TYR A 146 -72.06 6.68 9.29
CA TYR A 146 -72.63 5.35 9.57
C TYR A 146 -72.86 5.25 11.08
N GLN A 147 -74.09 5.59 11.50
CA GLN A 147 -74.71 4.98 12.67
C GLN A 147 -75.12 3.55 12.29
N HIS A 148 -74.99 2.65 13.27
CA HIS A 148 -75.62 1.34 13.47
C HIS A 148 -76.15 0.53 12.28
#